data_AF-A0A936QHZ1-F1
#
_entry.id   AF-A0A936QHZ1-F1
#
_cell.length_a   1.000
_cell.length_b   1.000
_cell.length_c   1.000
_cell.angle_alpha   90.00
_cell.angle_beta   90.00
_cell.angle_gamma   90.00
#
_symmetry.space_group_name_H-M   'P 1'
#
loop_
_entity.id
_entity.type
_entity.pdbx_description
1 polymer ?
#
loop_
_entity_poly.entity_id
_entity_poly.type
_entity_poly.pdbx_seq_one_letter_code
_entity_poly.pdbx_strand_id
1 'polypeptide(L)'
;MIRNYIDEDYLSGYIPNLDSLLFTGETNFNKQKVLAEIEVANDFINSNYKGLFIRNDLSLRKSGTTLSATTTETISSEDKLTRLRWVVDVKVLTGVDKTLTLYGTNDSGDNYTELNSMTIGTTNVGSIISQTLAVPYTAYKVTATVPSGTLDYSSLMTETGYDTLYALKWGGLIYFQNYKKEDDQYFSKYNEFKKRYDAEFAKFVVNYGDEINEEDTFGSNPRSITMLK
;
A
#
# COMPACT_ATOMS: atom_id res chain seq x y z
N MET A 1 -7.36 4.68 4.91
CA MET A 1 -6.68 3.79 5.89
C MET A 1 -5.38 3.34 5.27
N ILE A 2 -4.25 3.58 5.92
CA ILE A 2 -2.95 3.08 5.43
C ILE A 2 -3.01 1.54 5.36
N ARG A 3 -2.53 0.98 4.25
CA ARG A 3 -2.55 -0.46 3.99
C ARG A 3 -1.21 -0.89 3.44
N ASN A 4 -0.80 -2.07 3.88
CA ASN A 4 0.42 -2.69 3.41
C ASN A 4 0.12 -3.59 2.20
N TYR A 5 0.55 -3.16 1.02
CA TYR A 5 0.44 -3.93 -0.22
C TYR A 5 1.78 -4.52 -0.69
N ILE A 6 2.85 -4.38 0.10
CA ILE A 6 4.14 -4.98 -0.23
C ILE A 6 4.15 -6.48 0.10
N ASP A 7 4.96 -7.23 -0.63
CA ASP A 7 5.14 -8.68 -0.48
C ASP A 7 6.61 -9.02 -0.17
N GLU A 8 6.91 -10.31 -0.09
CA GLU A 8 8.27 -10.79 0.20
C GLU A 8 9.24 -10.48 -0.95
N ASP A 9 8.76 -10.39 -2.19
CA ASP A 9 9.56 -9.94 -3.33
C ASP A 9 10.00 -8.49 -3.15
N TYR A 10 9.10 -7.59 -2.76
CA TYR A 10 9.46 -6.22 -2.40
C TYR A 10 10.46 -6.17 -1.24
N LEU A 11 10.23 -6.99 -0.19
CA LEU A 11 11.10 -7.05 0.98
C LEU A 11 12.50 -7.59 0.64
N SER A 12 12.61 -8.49 -0.34
CA SER A 12 13.89 -9.05 -0.79
C SER A 12 14.85 -7.97 -1.32
N GLY A 13 14.32 -6.85 -1.82
CA GLY A 13 15.11 -5.67 -2.20
C GLY A 13 15.85 -5.02 -1.01
N TYR A 14 15.35 -5.20 0.22
CA TYR A 14 15.97 -4.75 1.46
C TYR A 14 16.78 -5.85 2.14
N ILE A 15 16.36 -7.11 1.97
CA ILE A 15 16.98 -8.30 2.56
C ILE A 15 17.23 -9.33 1.44
N PRO A 16 18.37 -9.27 0.72
CA PRO A 16 18.60 -10.13 -0.43
C PRO A 16 18.59 -11.64 -0.15
N ASN A 17 18.81 -12.05 1.11
CA ASN A 17 18.81 -13.45 1.54
C ASN A 17 17.62 -13.75 2.46
N LEU A 18 16.45 -13.17 2.18
CA LEU A 18 15.26 -13.24 3.03
C LEU A 18 14.91 -14.67 3.46
N ASP A 19 14.86 -15.61 2.51
CA ASP A 19 14.49 -17.01 2.76
C ASP A 19 15.41 -17.72 3.77
N SER A 20 16.69 -17.30 3.86
CA SER A 20 17.64 -17.88 4.80
C SER A 20 17.34 -17.56 6.27
N LEU A 21 16.41 -16.62 6.51
CA LEU A 21 16.01 -16.17 7.84
C LEU A 21 14.74 -16.87 8.36
N LEU A 22 14.17 -17.81 7.58
CA LEU A 22 13.01 -18.60 7.99
C LEU A 22 13.40 -19.58 9.10
N PHE A 23 12.58 -19.66 10.15
CA PHE A 23 12.73 -20.72 11.14
C PHE A 23 12.27 -22.06 10.59
N THR A 24 12.80 -23.15 11.15
CA THR A 24 12.40 -24.51 10.77
C THR A 24 10.89 -24.69 10.85
N GLY A 25 10.26 -25.00 9.72
CA GLY A 25 8.82 -25.22 9.60
C GLY A 25 8.01 -23.97 9.21
N GLU A 26 8.64 -22.81 9.07
CA GLU A 26 8.02 -21.62 8.47
C GLU A 26 8.20 -21.63 6.95
N THR A 27 7.23 -21.06 6.23
CA THR A 27 7.21 -21.01 4.76
C THR A 27 7.10 -19.59 4.20
N ASN A 28 6.89 -18.60 5.07
CA ASN A 28 6.72 -17.19 4.74
C ASN A 28 6.85 -16.33 6.01
N PHE A 29 6.91 -15.01 5.84
CA PHE A 29 7.01 -14.03 6.92
C PHE A 29 5.69 -13.29 7.20
N ASN A 30 4.54 -13.91 6.92
CA ASN A 30 3.23 -13.28 7.08
C ASN A 30 2.93 -12.86 8.53
N LYS A 31 3.43 -13.59 9.53
CA LYS A 31 3.24 -13.23 10.95
C LYS A 31 3.93 -11.89 11.25
N GLN A 32 5.16 -11.72 10.77
CA GLN A 32 5.95 -10.50 10.96
C GLN A 32 5.34 -9.35 10.14
N LYS A 33 4.76 -9.64 8.98
CA LYS A 33 4.01 -8.66 8.18
C LYS A 33 2.82 -8.08 8.95
N VAL A 34 1.98 -8.94 9.54
CA VAL A 34 0.82 -8.50 10.34
C VAL A 34 1.25 -7.68 11.55
N LEU A 35 2.32 -8.09 12.23
CA LEU A 35 2.86 -7.31 13.36
C LEU A 35 3.39 -5.95 12.90
N ALA A 36 4.10 -5.89 11.78
CA ALA A 36 4.56 -4.63 11.20
C ALA A 36 3.41 -3.68 10.86
N GLU A 37 2.31 -4.21 10.30
CA GLU A 37 1.11 -3.45 10.01
C GLU A 37 0.51 -2.79 11.26
N ILE A 38 0.41 -3.56 12.34
CA ILE A 38 -0.10 -3.08 13.64
C ILE A 38 0.83 -2.02 14.23
N GLU A 39 2.14 -2.24 14.21
CA GLU A 39 3.10 -1.29 14.78
C GLU A 39 3.13 0.03 14.02
N VAL A 40 3.19 0.00 12.68
CA VAL A 40 3.14 1.22 11.86
C VAL A 40 1.83 1.97 12.12
N ALA A 41 0.69 1.26 12.17
CA ALA A 41 -0.59 1.87 12.50
C ALA A 41 -0.58 2.57 13.87
N ASN A 42 -0.07 1.88 14.89
CA ASN A 42 0.02 2.41 16.25
C ASN A 42 0.97 3.62 16.32
N ASP A 43 2.09 3.60 15.61
CA ASP A 43 3.06 4.72 15.60
C ASP A 43 2.42 6.01 15.06
N PHE A 44 1.63 5.92 13.98
CA PHE A 44 0.87 7.06 13.45
C PHE A 44 -0.23 7.53 14.41
N ILE A 45 -0.98 6.60 15.03
CA ILE A 45 -2.04 6.91 16.00
C ILE A 45 -1.44 7.64 17.22
N ASN A 46 -0.36 7.10 17.78
CA ASN A 46 0.31 7.65 18.96
C ASN A 46 0.97 9.00 18.68
N SER A 47 1.33 9.26 17.42
CA SER A 47 1.91 10.52 16.97
C SER A 47 0.84 11.56 16.54
N ASN A 48 -0.45 11.30 16.76
CA ASN A 48 -1.59 12.16 16.39
C ASN A 48 -1.78 12.47 14.89
N TYR A 49 -1.15 11.70 13.99
CA TYR A 49 -1.28 11.89 12.54
C TYR A 49 -2.51 11.19 11.95
N LYS A 50 -3.69 11.63 12.38
CA LYS A 50 -4.98 11.03 11.98
C LYS A 50 -5.36 11.34 10.52
N GLY A 51 -4.94 12.50 9.99
CA GLY A 51 -5.22 12.96 8.62
C GLY A 51 -4.69 12.02 7.53
N LEU A 52 -3.49 11.46 7.74
CA LEU A 52 -2.89 10.49 6.81
C LEU A 52 -3.60 9.14 6.84
N PHE A 53 -4.13 8.75 8.01
CA PHE A 53 -4.93 7.54 8.16
C PHE A 53 -6.26 7.60 7.41
N ILE A 54 -6.81 8.79 7.21
CA ILE A 54 -8.10 9.02 6.54
C ILE A 54 -7.95 9.38 5.05
N ARG A 55 -6.74 9.43 4.49
CA ARG A 55 -6.57 9.55 3.04
C ARG A 55 -7.30 8.39 2.36
N ASN A 56 -8.21 8.77 1.47
CA ASN A 56 -9.08 7.84 0.77
C ASN A 56 -8.40 7.34 -0.50
N ASP A 57 -8.63 6.08 -0.83
CA ASP A 57 -8.22 5.53 -2.13
C ASP A 57 -9.06 6.15 -3.25
N LEU A 58 -8.47 6.26 -4.45
CA LEU A 58 -9.21 6.65 -5.65
C LEU A 58 -9.87 5.40 -6.24
N SER A 59 -11.18 5.25 -6.02
CA SER A 59 -11.93 4.10 -6.56
C SER A 59 -12.07 4.20 -8.08
N LEU A 60 -11.66 3.15 -8.78
CA LEU A 60 -11.83 3.00 -10.24
C LEU A 60 -13.02 2.10 -10.57
N ARG A 61 -13.27 1.09 -9.72
CA ARG A 61 -14.43 0.22 -9.81
C ARG A 61 -14.76 -0.34 -8.43
N LYS A 62 -16.06 -0.49 -8.13
CA LYS A 62 -16.54 -1.24 -6.96
C LYS A 62 -17.03 -2.62 -7.38
N SER A 63 -16.77 -3.62 -6.54
CA SER A 63 -17.34 -4.96 -6.73
C SER A 63 -18.84 -4.98 -6.44
N GLY A 64 -19.51 -6.06 -6.85
CA GLY A 64 -20.94 -6.29 -6.63
C GLY A 64 -21.75 -6.40 -7.91
N THR A 65 -21.16 -6.08 -9.05
CA THR A 65 -21.74 -6.33 -10.38
C THR A 65 -20.78 -7.21 -11.16
N THR A 66 -21.28 -8.37 -11.59
CA THR A 66 -20.51 -9.31 -12.40
C THR A 66 -20.45 -8.87 -13.86
N LEU A 67 -19.25 -8.92 -14.45
CA LEU A 67 -19.00 -8.71 -15.87
C LEU A 67 -19.00 -10.05 -16.60
N SER A 68 -19.62 -10.09 -17.77
CA SER A 68 -19.64 -11.26 -18.68
C SER A 68 -19.07 -10.97 -20.07
N ALA A 69 -18.63 -9.73 -20.30
CA ALA A 69 -18.04 -9.26 -21.55
C ALA A 69 -17.03 -8.15 -21.27
N THR A 70 -16.23 -7.80 -22.29
CA THR A 70 -15.29 -6.68 -22.20
C THR A 70 -16.01 -5.40 -21.82
N THR A 71 -15.51 -4.75 -20.77
CA THR A 71 -16.11 -3.53 -20.20
C THR A 71 -14.99 -2.54 -19.89
N THR A 72 -15.15 -1.31 -20.34
CA THR A 72 -14.29 -0.18 -19.95
C THR A 72 -15.05 0.67 -18.95
N GLU A 73 -14.46 0.85 -17.78
CA GLU A 73 -15.03 1.70 -16.74
C GLU A 73 -15.00 3.18 -17.14
N THR A 74 -15.91 3.95 -16.54
CA THR A 74 -15.87 5.40 -16.64
C THR A 74 -14.57 5.95 -16.05
N ILE A 75 -14.09 7.06 -16.61
CA ILE A 75 -12.93 7.76 -16.07
C ILE A 75 -13.14 8.11 -14.60
N SER A 76 -12.08 7.96 -13.80
CA SER A 76 -12.07 8.37 -12.41
C SER A 76 -12.23 9.88 -12.27
N SER A 77 -12.53 10.33 -11.05
CA SER A 77 -12.25 11.71 -10.69
C SER A 77 -10.75 12.01 -10.78
N GLU A 78 -10.40 13.29 -10.86
CA GLU A 78 -9.01 13.75 -10.86
C GLU A 78 -8.24 13.25 -9.63
N ASP A 79 -7.05 12.71 -9.87
CA ASP A 79 -6.12 12.25 -8.85
C ASP A 79 -5.21 13.38 -8.37
N LYS A 80 -5.70 14.09 -7.36
CA LYS A 80 -4.96 15.19 -6.72
C LYS A 80 -3.84 14.74 -5.80
N LEU A 81 -3.74 13.43 -5.50
CA LEU A 81 -2.75 12.89 -4.55
C LEU A 81 -1.62 12.12 -5.25
N THR A 82 -1.57 12.13 -6.58
CA THR A 82 -0.50 11.51 -7.38
C THR A 82 -0.24 10.04 -6.98
N ARG A 83 -1.31 9.23 -6.91
CA ARG A 83 -1.25 7.86 -6.44
C ARG A 83 -0.51 6.98 -7.44
N LEU A 84 0.38 6.10 -6.93
CA LEU A 84 1.28 5.32 -7.76
C LEU A 84 1.02 3.82 -7.72
N ARG A 85 0.12 3.32 -6.87
CA ARG A 85 -0.19 1.89 -6.83
C ARG A 85 -1.59 1.62 -7.32
N TRP A 86 -1.69 0.74 -8.31
CA TRP A 86 -2.95 0.15 -8.75
C TRP A 86 -3.20 -1.14 -7.98
N VAL A 87 -4.36 -1.24 -7.34
CA VAL A 87 -4.78 -2.41 -6.55
C VAL A 87 -6.06 -2.98 -7.13
N VAL A 88 -6.10 -4.32 -7.23
CA VAL A 88 -7.26 -5.09 -7.66
C VAL A 88 -7.55 -6.17 -6.62
N ASP A 89 -8.80 -6.24 -6.19
CA ASP A 89 -9.31 -7.28 -5.29
C ASP A 89 -10.39 -8.08 -6.03
N VAL A 90 -10.06 -9.34 -6.34
CA VAL A 90 -10.86 -10.22 -7.21
C VAL A 90 -11.83 -11.03 -6.36
N LYS A 91 -13.14 -10.83 -6.58
CA LYS A 91 -14.21 -11.49 -5.82
C LYS A 91 -14.73 -12.74 -6.51
N VAL A 92 -14.90 -12.68 -7.82
CA VAL A 92 -15.43 -13.79 -8.62
C VAL A 92 -14.63 -13.89 -9.90
N LEU A 93 -14.27 -15.11 -10.27
CA LEU A 93 -13.74 -15.45 -11.58
C LEU A 93 -14.32 -16.80 -12.00
N THR A 94 -14.85 -16.89 -13.21
CA THR A 94 -15.24 -18.17 -13.83
C THR A 94 -14.76 -18.25 -15.27
N GLY A 95 -14.63 -19.49 -15.77
CA GLY A 95 -14.13 -19.75 -17.12
C GLY A 95 -12.61 -19.60 -17.19
N VAL A 96 -12.13 -18.87 -18.20
CA VAL A 96 -10.69 -18.69 -18.50
C VAL A 96 -10.07 -17.52 -17.72
N ASP A 97 -8.77 -17.29 -17.88
CA ASP A 97 -8.12 -16.09 -17.35
C ASP A 97 -8.68 -14.81 -17.99
N LYS A 98 -8.61 -13.71 -17.25
CA LYS A 98 -9.12 -12.40 -17.67
C LYS A 98 -7.99 -11.40 -17.65
N THR A 99 -8.12 -10.33 -18.41
CA THR A 99 -7.10 -9.26 -18.42
C THR A 99 -7.72 -7.98 -17.93
N LEU A 100 -7.10 -7.36 -16.94
CA LEU A 100 -7.38 -5.99 -16.55
C LEU A 100 -6.26 -5.11 -17.10
N THR A 101 -6.62 -4.01 -17.75
CA THR A 101 -5.66 -3.04 -18.27
C THR A 101 -5.97 -1.67 -17.68
N LEU A 102 -4.97 -1.07 -17.04
CA LEU A 102 -5.02 0.27 -16.50
C LEU A 102 -4.58 1.27 -17.57
N TYR A 103 -5.36 2.33 -17.71
CA TYR A 103 -5.06 3.45 -18.57
C TYR A 103 -5.00 4.73 -17.74
N GLY A 104 -4.13 5.65 -18.13
CA GLY A 104 -4.01 6.98 -17.53
C GLY A 104 -4.00 8.09 -18.57
N THR A 105 -4.36 9.29 -18.12
CA THR A 105 -4.27 10.52 -18.91
C THR A 105 -3.86 11.70 -18.03
N ASN A 106 -3.20 12.68 -18.64
CA ASN A 106 -2.93 14.00 -18.06
C ASN A 106 -3.72 15.11 -18.75
N ASP A 107 -4.47 14.75 -19.79
CA ASP A 107 -5.23 15.69 -20.61
C ASP A 107 -6.70 15.68 -20.18
N SER A 108 -7.41 16.78 -20.46
CA SER A 108 -8.86 16.87 -20.28
C SER A 108 -9.68 16.14 -21.36
N GLY A 109 -9.00 15.47 -22.31
CA GLY A 109 -9.59 14.77 -23.45
C GLY A 109 -9.48 13.25 -23.38
N ASP A 110 -9.88 12.57 -24.46
CA ASP A 110 -9.94 11.09 -24.54
C ASP A 110 -8.62 10.41 -24.95
N ASN A 111 -7.48 11.09 -24.79
CA ASN A 111 -6.18 10.49 -25.06
C ASN A 111 -5.73 9.71 -23.83
N TYR A 112 -5.66 8.38 -23.94
CA TYR A 112 -5.25 7.51 -22.85
C TYR A 112 -4.03 6.68 -23.23
N THR A 113 -3.10 6.58 -22.31
CA THR A 113 -1.93 5.70 -22.41
C THR A 113 -2.19 4.45 -21.59
N GLU A 114 -1.96 3.29 -22.19
CA GLU A 114 -1.90 2.03 -21.44
C GLU A 114 -0.71 2.06 -20.49
N LEU A 115 -0.97 1.87 -19.20
CA LEU A 115 0.05 1.98 -18.16
C LEU A 115 0.55 0.62 -17.70
N ASN A 116 -0.38 -0.31 -17.51
CA ASN A 116 -0.09 -1.64 -16.99
C ASN A 116 -1.22 -2.61 -17.29
N SER A 117 -0.90 -3.89 -17.25
CA SER A 117 -1.87 -4.97 -17.41
C SER A 117 -1.63 -6.08 -16.39
N MET A 118 -2.73 -6.65 -15.90
CA MET A 118 -2.74 -7.79 -14.99
C MET A 118 -3.55 -8.92 -15.61
N THR A 119 -2.97 -10.12 -15.63
CA THR A 119 -3.72 -11.34 -15.93
C THR A 119 -4.29 -11.89 -14.64
N ILE A 120 -5.60 -12.13 -14.63
CA ILE A 120 -6.38 -12.62 -13.50
C ILE A 120 -6.73 -14.07 -13.76
N GLY A 121 -6.04 -14.96 -13.04
CA GLY A 121 -6.29 -16.39 -13.03
C GLY A 121 -6.99 -16.87 -11.76
N THR A 122 -7.26 -18.17 -11.68
CA THR A 122 -8.00 -18.79 -10.57
C THR A 122 -7.32 -18.62 -9.21
N THR A 123 -5.99 -18.49 -9.17
CA THR A 123 -5.21 -18.25 -7.95
C THR A 123 -5.42 -16.85 -7.38
N ASN A 124 -5.93 -15.89 -8.17
CA ASN A 124 -6.17 -14.53 -7.71
C ASN A 124 -7.52 -14.36 -7.01
N VAL A 125 -8.43 -15.35 -7.09
CA VAL A 125 -9.76 -15.26 -6.46
C VAL A 125 -9.63 -15.18 -4.94
N GLY A 126 -10.31 -14.21 -4.33
CA GLY A 126 -10.21 -13.95 -2.89
C GLY A 126 -8.89 -13.30 -2.47
N SER A 127 -8.05 -12.92 -3.43
CA SER A 127 -6.76 -12.28 -3.18
C SER A 127 -6.76 -10.83 -3.67
N ILE A 128 -5.87 -10.03 -3.07
CA ILE A 128 -5.55 -8.68 -3.50
C ILE A 128 -4.24 -8.75 -4.27
N ILE A 129 -4.23 -8.21 -5.49
CA ILE A 129 -3.03 -8.03 -6.30
C ILE A 129 -2.80 -6.54 -6.52
N SER A 130 -1.54 -6.15 -6.71
CA SER A 130 -1.21 -4.76 -6.96
C SER A 130 0.03 -4.60 -7.84
N GLN A 131 0.14 -3.46 -8.50
CA GLN A 131 1.31 -3.05 -9.28
C GLN A 131 1.60 -1.57 -9.02
N THR A 132 2.88 -1.22 -9.06
CA THR A 132 3.34 0.16 -8.89
C THR A 132 3.61 0.79 -10.26
N LEU A 133 3.27 2.05 -10.41
CA LEU A 133 3.52 2.88 -11.58
C LEU A 133 4.81 3.68 -11.40
N ALA A 134 5.50 3.94 -12.51
CA ALA A 134 6.71 4.76 -12.50
C ALA A 134 6.42 6.26 -12.33
N VAL A 135 5.28 6.73 -12.86
CA VAL A 135 4.87 8.14 -12.84
C VAL A 135 3.36 8.25 -12.58
N PRO A 136 2.90 9.31 -11.91
CA PRO A 136 1.48 9.52 -11.67
C PRO A 136 0.78 10.11 -12.91
N TYR A 137 -0.53 9.95 -12.97
CA TYR A 137 -1.43 10.55 -13.96
C TYR A 137 -2.58 11.29 -13.28
N THR A 138 -3.19 12.26 -13.96
CA THR A 138 -4.30 13.06 -13.39
C THR A 138 -5.61 12.30 -13.37
N ALA A 139 -5.82 11.31 -14.22
CA ALA A 139 -7.02 10.46 -14.18
C ALA A 139 -6.76 9.06 -14.74
N TYR A 140 -7.58 8.11 -14.32
CA TYR A 140 -7.42 6.70 -14.65
C TYR A 140 -8.72 6.04 -15.07
N LYS A 141 -8.62 4.96 -15.83
CA LYS A 141 -9.72 4.03 -16.08
C LYS A 141 -9.18 2.61 -16.21
N VAL A 142 -10.04 1.62 -15.96
CA VAL A 142 -9.71 0.21 -16.14
C VAL A 142 -10.57 -0.37 -17.24
N THR A 143 -9.96 -1.18 -18.10
CA THR A 143 -10.69 -2.06 -19.02
C THR A 143 -10.52 -3.50 -18.55
N ALA A 144 -11.64 -4.17 -18.33
CA ALA A 144 -11.69 -5.61 -18.09
C ALA A 144 -12.02 -6.32 -19.40
N THR A 145 -11.14 -7.20 -19.85
CA THR A 145 -11.37 -8.09 -20.99
C THR A 145 -11.88 -9.43 -20.46
N VAL A 146 -13.11 -9.79 -20.86
CA VAL A 146 -13.80 -11.00 -20.39
C VAL A 146 -14.18 -11.87 -21.60
N PRO A 147 -13.28 -12.77 -22.07
CA PRO A 147 -13.52 -13.56 -23.27
C PRO A 147 -14.68 -14.56 -23.12
N SER A 148 -14.82 -15.14 -21.92
CA SER A 148 -15.91 -16.05 -21.55
C SER A 148 -16.04 -16.13 -20.03
N GLY A 149 -17.17 -16.63 -19.53
CA GLY A 149 -17.42 -16.73 -18.09
C GLY A 149 -17.70 -15.37 -17.45
N THR A 150 -17.28 -15.21 -16.20
CA THR A 150 -17.62 -14.03 -15.39
C THR A 150 -16.44 -13.50 -14.58
N LEU A 151 -16.49 -12.20 -14.26
CA LEU A 151 -15.53 -11.51 -13.41
C LEU A 151 -16.24 -10.50 -12.49
N ASP A 152 -15.96 -10.52 -11.19
CA ASP A 152 -16.30 -9.43 -10.27
C ASP A 152 -15.05 -9.05 -9.47
N TYR A 153 -14.80 -7.74 -9.40
CA TYR A 153 -13.61 -7.18 -8.77
C TYR A 153 -13.86 -5.75 -8.30
N SER A 154 -13.07 -5.31 -7.33
CA SER A 154 -12.89 -3.90 -7.03
C SER A 154 -11.49 -3.45 -7.47
N SER A 155 -11.38 -2.18 -7.86
CA SER A 155 -10.13 -1.60 -8.33
C SER A 155 -9.98 -0.18 -7.81
N LEU A 156 -8.77 0.16 -7.41
CA LEU A 156 -8.46 1.48 -6.86
C LEU A 156 -7.00 1.88 -7.16
N MET A 157 -6.75 3.19 -7.11
CA MET A 157 -5.41 3.74 -6.96
C MET A 157 -5.16 4.11 -5.50
N THR A 158 -3.93 3.89 -5.02
CA THR A 158 -3.50 4.21 -3.65
C THR A 158 -2.05 4.72 -3.63
N GLU A 159 -1.70 5.38 -2.52
CA GLU A 159 -0.36 5.94 -2.31
C GLU A 159 0.67 4.85 -1.97
N THR A 160 1.93 5.08 -2.31
CA THR A 160 3.06 4.19 -1.99
C THR A 160 3.97 4.75 -0.90
N GLY A 161 3.66 5.95 -0.37
CA GLY A 161 4.52 6.63 0.61
C GLY A 161 4.84 5.77 1.84
N TYR A 162 3.92 4.90 2.25
CA TYR A 162 4.05 4.07 3.45
C TYR A 162 4.84 2.78 3.22
N ASP A 163 5.16 2.41 1.97
CA ASP A 163 5.77 1.12 1.64
C ASP A 163 7.12 0.93 2.33
N THR A 164 7.94 1.98 2.33
CA THR A 164 9.25 1.97 2.98
C THR A 164 9.11 1.78 4.50
N LEU A 165 8.09 2.39 5.13
CA LEU A 165 7.83 2.19 6.55
C LEU A 165 7.47 0.73 6.85
N TYR A 166 6.57 0.14 6.05
CA TYR A 166 6.21 -1.26 6.19
C TYR A 166 7.40 -2.19 5.94
N ALA A 167 8.21 -1.96 4.91
CA ALA A 167 9.39 -2.76 4.61
C ALA A 167 10.43 -2.71 5.74
N LEU A 168 10.72 -1.51 6.26
CA LEU A 168 11.68 -1.33 7.35
C LEU A 168 11.17 -1.93 8.66
N LYS A 169 9.88 -1.80 8.96
CA LYS A 169 9.31 -2.41 10.17
C LYS A 169 9.27 -3.93 10.06
N TRP A 170 8.80 -4.46 8.94
CA TRP A 170 8.72 -5.90 8.69
C TRP A 170 10.10 -6.56 8.70
N GLY A 171 11.06 -6.00 7.97
CA GLY A 171 12.45 -6.48 7.99
C GLY A 171 13.09 -6.40 9.38
N GLY A 172 12.82 -5.32 10.12
CA GLY A 172 13.26 -5.19 11.52
C GLY A 172 12.75 -6.33 12.39
N LEU A 173 11.45 -6.66 12.32
CA LEU A 173 10.85 -7.75 13.09
C LEU A 173 11.42 -9.13 12.74
N ILE A 174 11.77 -9.36 11.48
CA ILE A 174 12.42 -10.62 11.05
C ILE A 174 13.79 -10.78 11.72
N TYR A 175 14.61 -9.72 11.72
CA TYR A 175 15.90 -9.74 12.40
C TYR A 175 15.75 -9.80 13.92
N PHE A 176 14.74 -9.13 14.48
CA PHE A 176 14.43 -9.20 15.90
C PHE A 176 14.05 -10.63 16.34
N GLN A 177 13.38 -11.41 15.49
CA GLN A 177 13.09 -12.80 15.83
C GLN A 177 14.32 -13.71 15.75
N ASN A 178 15.29 -13.37 14.91
CA ASN A 178 16.46 -14.19 14.65
C ASN A 178 17.64 -13.91 15.61
N TYR A 179 17.65 -12.79 16.35
CA TYR A 179 18.74 -12.50 17.29
C TYR A 179 18.76 -13.49 18.45
N LYS A 180 19.96 -13.81 18.92
CA LYS A 180 20.20 -14.71 20.07
C LYS A 180 20.84 -13.99 21.24
N LYS A 181 21.55 -12.90 20.98
CA LYS A 181 22.17 -12.04 22.01
C LYS A 181 22.40 -10.64 21.47
N GLU A 182 22.57 -9.69 22.39
CA GLU A 182 23.06 -8.36 22.05
C GLU A 182 24.40 -8.45 21.29
N ASP A 183 24.59 -7.53 20.35
CA ASP A 183 25.76 -7.41 19.46
C ASP A 183 25.99 -8.56 18.47
N ASP A 184 25.03 -9.46 18.26
CA ASP A 184 25.08 -10.35 17.10
C ASP A 184 24.73 -9.62 15.78
N GLN A 185 24.95 -10.30 14.65
CA GLN A 185 24.69 -9.74 13.33
C GLN A 185 23.22 -9.37 13.11
N TYR A 186 22.29 -10.13 13.71
CA TYR A 186 20.85 -9.91 13.56
C TYR A 186 20.40 -8.74 14.43
N PHE A 187 20.95 -8.60 15.64
CA PHE A 187 20.74 -7.43 16.49
C PHE A 187 21.23 -6.14 15.82
N SER A 188 22.43 -6.20 15.21
CA SER A 188 22.97 -5.07 14.44
C SER A 188 22.06 -4.67 13.28
N LYS A 189 21.52 -5.66 12.54
CA LYS A 189 20.59 -5.43 11.42
C LYS A 189 19.23 -4.92 11.88
N TYR A 190 18.70 -5.44 12.99
CA TYR A 190 17.50 -4.92 13.62
C TYR A 190 17.65 -3.43 13.97
N ASN A 191 18.75 -3.05 14.62
CA ASN A 191 19.03 -1.64 14.96
C ASN A 191 19.20 -0.76 13.72
N GLU A 192 19.80 -1.26 12.64
CA GLU A 192 19.91 -0.56 11.36
C GLU A 192 18.52 -0.26 10.76
N PHE A 193 17.66 -1.28 10.69
CA PHE A 193 16.28 -1.15 10.19
C PHE A 193 15.46 -0.22 11.07
N LYS A 194 15.57 -0.34 12.40
CA LYS A 194 14.90 0.56 13.35
C LYS A 194 15.33 2.01 13.16
N LYS A 195 16.63 2.29 13.07
CA LYS A 195 17.13 3.65 12.86
C LYS A 195 16.64 4.25 11.54
N ARG A 196 16.62 3.45 10.47
CA ARG A 196 16.08 3.88 9.17
C ARG A 196 14.58 4.12 9.24
N TYR A 197 13.84 3.25 9.93
CA TYR A 197 12.41 3.41 10.15
C TYR A 197 12.11 4.73 10.86
N ASP A 198 12.79 5.00 11.98
CA ASP A 198 12.61 6.23 12.76
C ASP A 198 12.88 7.48 11.90
N ALA A 199 13.92 7.43 11.04
CA ALA A 199 14.25 8.52 10.12
C ALA A 199 13.21 8.72 9.00
N GLU A 200 12.69 7.65 8.41
CA GLU A 200 11.63 7.73 7.40
C GLU A 200 10.31 8.21 8.01
N PHE A 201 9.96 7.71 9.21
CA PHE A 201 8.76 8.11 9.92
C PHE A 201 8.78 9.60 10.26
N ALA A 202 9.93 10.13 10.68
CA ALA A 202 10.10 11.55 10.94
C ALA A 202 9.82 12.45 9.71
N LYS A 203 9.97 11.97 8.48
CA LYS A 203 9.61 12.74 7.27
C LYS A 203 8.11 12.99 7.18
N PHE A 204 7.29 12.06 7.65
CA PHE A 204 5.85 12.24 7.72
C PHE A 204 5.47 13.27 8.80
N VAL A 205 6.21 13.27 9.91
CA VAL A 205 6.02 14.20 11.02
C VAL A 205 6.23 15.64 10.54
N VAL A 206 7.31 15.89 9.80
CA VAL A 206 7.68 17.23 9.30
C VAL A 206 6.80 17.65 8.13
N ASN A 207 6.67 16.81 7.09
CA ASN A 207 5.99 17.23 5.85
C ASN A 207 4.47 17.40 6.02
N TYR A 208 3.84 16.63 6.91
CA TYR A 208 2.40 16.72 7.13
C TYR A 208 2.02 17.47 8.41
N GLY A 209 2.95 17.68 9.35
CA GLY A 209 2.70 18.55 10.51
C GLY A 209 2.52 20.01 10.11
N ASP A 210 3.19 20.46 9.05
CA ASP A 210 3.10 21.83 8.54
C ASP A 210 1.88 22.05 7.63
N GLU A 211 1.41 21.02 6.90
CA GLU A 211 0.21 21.08 6.05
C GLU A 211 -1.12 21.01 6.85
N ILE A 212 -1.12 20.51 8.09
CA ILE A 212 -2.33 20.42 8.93
C ILE A 212 -2.65 21.77 9.64
N ASN A 213 -1.97 22.86 9.25
CA ASN A 213 -2.19 24.20 9.82
C ASN A 213 -3.13 25.11 9.01
N GLU A 214 -3.99 24.58 8.14
CA GLU A 214 -5.11 25.35 7.59
C GLU A 214 -6.46 24.63 7.81
N GLU A 215 -7.14 25.05 8.87
CA GLU A 215 -8.61 25.07 9.06
C GLU A 215 -9.45 23.79 9.21
N ASP A 216 -8.89 22.60 9.47
CA ASP A 216 -9.74 21.49 9.97
C ASP A 216 -9.96 21.58 11.50
N THR A 217 -10.86 22.50 11.85
CA THR A 217 -11.44 22.65 13.20
C THR A 217 -12.29 21.43 13.58
N PHE A 218 -11.64 20.38 14.08
CA PHE A 218 -12.31 19.47 15.02
C PHE A 218 -12.17 20.02 16.43
N GLY A 219 -13.32 20.39 17.01
CA GLY A 219 -13.45 21.20 18.20
C GLY A 219 -12.66 20.75 19.44
N SER A 220 -12.19 21.77 20.16
CA SER A 220 -11.96 21.84 21.61
C SER A 220 -11.02 20.80 22.25
N ASN A 221 -9.77 21.19 22.50
CA ASN A 221 -9.33 21.50 23.87
C ASN A 221 -7.91 22.13 23.89
N PRO A 222 -7.69 23.30 24.50
CA PRO A 222 -6.36 23.83 24.75
C PRO A 222 -5.78 23.13 25.98
N ARG A 223 -4.75 22.29 25.81
CA ARG A 223 -3.89 21.92 26.95
C ARG A 223 -2.70 22.85 26.99
N SER A 224 -2.84 23.82 27.90
CA SER A 224 -1.80 24.65 28.50
C SER A 224 -0.46 23.91 28.63
N ILE A 225 0.60 24.50 28.06
CA ILE A 225 1.97 24.28 28.55
C ILE A 225 2.36 25.56 29.26
N THR A 226 2.25 25.53 30.58
CA THR A 226 2.93 26.47 31.46
C THR A 226 4.43 26.18 31.35
N MET A 227 5.18 27.07 30.71
CA MET A 227 6.64 27.10 30.88
C MET A 227 6.94 27.82 32.20
N LEU A 228 7.46 27.09 33.18
CA LEU A 228 8.15 27.69 34.32
C LEU A 228 9.67 27.66 34.04
N LYS A 229 10.27 28.85 34.11
CA LYS A 229 11.69 29.05 34.41
C LYS A 229 11.88 29.02 35.92
#